data_AF-A0A7N0U527-F1
#
_entry.id   AF-A0A7N0U527-F1
#
_cell.length_a   1.000
_cell.length_b   1.000
_cell.length_c   1.000
_cell.angle_alpha   90.00
_cell.angle_beta   90.00
_cell.angle_gamma   90.00
#
_symmetry.space_group_name_H-M   'P 1'
#
loop_
_entity.id
_entity.type
_entity.pdbx_description
1 polymer ?
#
loop_
_entity_poly.entity_id
_entity_poly.type
_entity_poly.pdbx_seq_one_letter_code
_entity_poly.pdbx_strand_id
1 'polypeptide(L)'
;MEELKSDAKLAEFKKKVERTVCLDHLSPLVNESAIRSALGQFGSVKSIRFVPKYLGPLQSGKCALVEMKDIKQARDIITTVSKHHFMICGMPRPIIAHAAKIGMFEDCPKIPRQAPLCHWVERGHPDFKKARKLKLLTKTHRAEDAFLLKETFFHLK
;
A
#
# COMPACT_ATOMS: atom_id res chain seq x y z
N MET A 1 30.98 -13.66 -1.87
CA MET A 1 30.11 -14.43 -0.95
C MET A 1 28.96 -13.59 -0.36
N GLU A 2 29.09 -12.27 -0.23
CA GLU A 2 28.00 -11.38 0.21
C GLU A 2 26.92 -11.16 -0.87
N GLU A 3 27.29 -10.99 -2.13
CA GLU A 3 26.31 -10.73 -3.22
C GLU A 3 25.36 -11.90 -3.49
N LEU A 4 25.85 -13.14 -3.42
CA LEU A 4 25.01 -14.34 -3.54
C LEU A 4 24.00 -14.47 -2.39
N LYS A 5 24.36 -13.99 -1.19
CA LYS A 5 23.44 -13.95 -0.04
C LYS A 5 22.39 -12.84 -0.20
N SER A 6 22.73 -11.71 -0.81
CA SER A 6 21.74 -10.66 -1.10
C SER A 6 20.75 -11.10 -2.20
N ASP A 7 21.20 -11.83 -3.22
CA ASP A 7 20.34 -12.29 -4.29
C ASP A 7 19.34 -13.37 -3.82
N ALA A 8 19.79 -14.32 -3.00
CA ALA A 8 18.91 -15.32 -2.41
C ALA A 8 17.85 -14.68 -1.50
N LYS A 9 18.24 -13.73 -0.65
CA LYS A 9 17.31 -12.96 0.21
C LYS A 9 16.32 -12.15 -0.62
N LEU A 10 16.76 -11.54 -1.71
CA LEU A 10 15.91 -10.76 -2.61
C LEU A 10 14.92 -11.66 -3.36
N ALA A 11 15.33 -12.84 -3.79
CA ALA A 11 14.44 -13.82 -4.41
C ALA A 11 13.37 -14.35 -3.43
N GLU A 12 13.76 -14.64 -2.18
CA GLU A 12 12.81 -15.04 -1.13
C GLU A 12 11.83 -13.91 -0.80
N PHE A 13 12.33 -12.68 -0.69
CA PHE A 13 11.50 -11.51 -0.46
C PHE A 13 10.49 -11.30 -1.61
N LYS A 14 10.90 -11.44 -2.88
CA LYS A 14 9.96 -11.38 -4.02
C LYS A 14 8.85 -12.43 -3.92
N LYS A 15 9.18 -13.66 -3.54
CA LYS A 15 8.18 -14.72 -3.30
C LYS A 15 7.23 -14.36 -2.16
N LYS A 16 7.72 -13.71 -1.09
CA LYS A 16 6.88 -13.19 -0.01
C LYS A 16 5.92 -12.11 -0.51
N VAL A 17 6.42 -11.14 -1.29
CA VAL A 17 5.62 -10.06 -1.89
C VAL A 17 4.50 -10.63 -2.77
N GLU A 18 4.79 -11.60 -3.62
CA GLU A 18 3.79 -12.23 -4.50
C GLU A 18 2.69 -12.99 -3.74
N ARG A 19 2.97 -13.47 -2.53
CA ARG A 19 2.01 -14.14 -1.65
C ARG A 19 1.24 -13.16 -0.76
N THR A 20 1.62 -11.88 -0.77
CA THR A 20 1.03 -10.87 0.10
C THR A 20 -0.03 -10.06 -0.63
N VAL A 21 -1.15 -9.85 0.03
CA VAL A 21 -2.27 -9.03 -0.42
C VAL A 21 -2.31 -7.76 0.41
N CYS A 22 -2.45 -6.61 -0.24
CA CYS A 22 -2.79 -5.35 0.43
C CYS A 22 -4.31 -5.22 0.51
N LEU A 23 -4.82 -5.11 1.74
CA LEU A 23 -6.22 -4.82 2.02
C LEU A 23 -6.35 -3.33 2.35
N ASP A 24 -7.12 -2.62 1.54
CA ASP A 24 -7.50 -1.23 1.74
C ASP A 24 -8.93 -1.13 2.27
N HIS A 25 -9.25 0.06 2.80
CA HIS A 25 -10.57 0.38 3.36
C HIS A 25 -11.01 -0.51 4.53
N LEU A 26 -10.05 -1.00 5.34
CA LEU A 26 -10.40 -1.71 6.58
C LEU A 26 -10.98 -0.73 7.60
N SER A 27 -12.03 -1.14 8.31
CA SER A 27 -12.58 -0.34 9.42
C SER A 27 -11.51 -0.13 10.50
N PRO A 28 -11.48 1.03 11.18
CA PRO A 28 -10.59 1.28 12.31
C PRO A 28 -10.72 0.24 13.43
N LEU A 29 -11.88 -0.40 13.55
CA LEU A 29 -12.17 -1.43 14.56
C LEU A 29 -11.63 -2.82 14.19
N VAL A 30 -11.12 -3.00 12.97
CA VAL A 30 -10.59 -4.29 12.52
C VAL A 30 -9.28 -4.58 13.25
N ASN A 31 -9.24 -5.76 13.88
CA ASN A 31 -8.06 -6.32 14.53
C ASN A 31 -7.53 -7.52 13.72
N GLU A 32 -6.32 -7.99 14.04
CA GLU A 32 -5.70 -9.13 13.34
C GLU A 32 -6.57 -10.39 13.36
N SER A 33 -7.22 -10.69 14.49
CA SER A 33 -8.09 -11.86 14.62
C SER A 33 -9.27 -11.81 13.66
N ALA A 34 -9.86 -10.64 13.43
CA ALA A 34 -10.94 -10.43 12.49
C ALA A 34 -10.47 -10.68 11.04
N ILE A 35 -9.28 -10.20 10.69
CA ILE A 35 -8.68 -10.45 9.36
C ILE A 35 -8.35 -11.94 9.19
N ARG A 36 -7.75 -12.60 10.18
CA ARG A 36 -7.46 -14.04 10.13
C ARG A 36 -8.73 -14.87 9.96
N SER A 37 -9.79 -14.53 10.71
CA SER A 37 -11.08 -15.21 10.62
C SER A 37 -11.72 -15.02 9.24
N ALA A 38 -11.78 -13.78 8.75
CA ALA A 38 -12.38 -13.47 7.46
C ALA A 38 -11.63 -14.09 6.28
N LEU A 39 -10.29 -14.07 6.30
CA LEU A 39 -9.48 -14.65 5.23
C LEU A 39 -9.23 -16.14 5.40
N GLY A 40 -9.56 -16.72 6.55
CA GLY A 40 -9.45 -18.15 6.83
C GLY A 40 -10.22 -19.02 5.84
N GLN A 41 -11.30 -18.49 5.25
CA GLN A 41 -12.07 -19.18 4.21
C GLN A 41 -11.28 -19.39 2.90
N PHE A 42 -10.27 -18.57 2.62
CA PHE A 42 -9.43 -18.68 1.43
C PHE A 42 -8.16 -19.51 1.71
N GLY A 43 -7.76 -19.62 2.97
CA GLY A 43 -6.60 -20.42 3.37
C GLY A 43 -5.92 -19.92 4.65
N SER A 44 -4.71 -20.41 4.87
CA SER A 44 -3.93 -20.09 6.07
C SER A 44 -3.18 -18.77 5.90
N VAL A 45 -3.39 -17.85 6.84
CA VAL A 45 -2.71 -16.56 6.93
C VAL A 45 -1.42 -16.72 7.75
N LYS A 46 -0.28 -16.35 7.19
CA LYS A 46 1.04 -16.43 7.86
C LYS A 46 1.31 -15.21 8.72
N SER A 47 1.19 -14.02 8.13
CA SER A 47 1.53 -12.77 8.79
C SER A 47 0.54 -11.67 8.39
N ILE A 48 0.28 -10.76 9.33
CA ILE A 48 -0.55 -9.58 9.11
C ILE A 48 0.24 -8.39 9.61
N ARG A 49 0.33 -7.34 8.80
CA ARG A 49 1.01 -6.11 9.16
C ARG A 49 0.13 -4.92 8.78
N PHE A 50 -0.23 -4.10 9.75
CA PHE A 50 -0.94 -2.85 9.47
C PHE A 50 0.02 -1.79 8.95
N VAL A 51 -0.41 -1.05 7.93
CA VAL A 51 0.35 0.09 7.39
C VAL A 51 0.01 1.33 8.22
N PRO A 52 0.99 1.94 8.90
CA PRO A 52 0.74 3.12 9.71
C PRO A 52 0.44 4.33 8.83
N LYS A 53 -0.59 5.09 9.19
CA LYS A 53 -0.91 6.38 8.56
C LYS A 53 -0.45 7.52 9.46
N TYR A 54 0.73 8.07 9.18
CA TYR A 54 1.30 9.15 9.99
C TYR A 54 0.72 10.54 9.69
N LEU A 55 0.20 10.75 8.48
CA LEU A 55 -0.21 12.06 7.97
C LEU A 55 -1.73 12.19 7.69
N GLY A 56 -2.53 11.20 8.14
CA GLY A 56 -3.97 11.14 7.86
C GLY A 56 -4.85 11.34 9.11
N PRO A 57 -6.15 11.62 8.94
CA PRO A 57 -7.09 11.70 10.05
C PRO A 57 -7.21 10.35 10.76
N LEU A 58 -7.23 10.37 12.11
CA LEU A 58 -7.29 9.19 12.98
C LEU A 58 -8.49 8.26 12.70
N GLN A 59 -9.58 8.81 12.16
CA GLN A 59 -10.81 8.08 11.83
C GLN A 59 -10.78 7.43 10.44
N SER A 60 -9.71 7.61 9.66
CA SER A 60 -9.60 6.99 8.35
C SER A 60 -9.41 5.48 8.44
N GLY A 61 -9.91 4.77 7.43
CA GLY A 61 -9.76 3.32 7.36
C GLY A 61 -8.29 2.86 7.46
N LYS A 62 -8.07 1.72 8.08
CA LYS A 62 -6.76 1.06 8.14
C LYS A 62 -6.44 0.40 6.79
N CYS A 63 -5.15 0.17 6.55
CA CYS A 63 -4.66 -0.66 5.46
C CYS A 63 -3.79 -1.77 6.06
N ALA A 64 -3.84 -2.98 5.51
CA ALA A 64 -3.06 -4.10 6.03
C ALA A 64 -2.43 -4.91 4.89
N LEU A 65 -1.19 -5.33 5.09
CA LEU A 65 -0.50 -6.33 4.29
C LEU A 65 -0.73 -7.70 4.93
N VAL A 66 -1.29 -8.62 4.17
CA VAL A 66 -1.61 -9.98 4.63
C VAL A 66 -0.85 -10.99 3.79
N GLU A 67 0.07 -11.72 4.41
CA GLU A 67 0.82 -12.79 3.76
C GLU A 67 0.05 -14.10 3.83
N MET A 68 -0.32 -14.64 2.68
CA MET A 68 -0.95 -15.96 2.58
C MET A 68 0.10 -17.07 2.48
N LYS A 69 -0.32 -18.32 2.76
CA LYS A 69 0.56 -19.49 2.61
C LYS A 69 1.01 -19.66 1.16
N ASP A 70 0.07 -19.55 0.22
CA ASP A 70 0.27 -19.81 -1.20
C ASP A 70 -0.10 -18.62 -2.09
N ILE A 71 0.56 -18.51 -3.25
CA ILE A 71 0.29 -17.45 -4.25
C ILE A 71 -1.14 -17.56 -4.81
N LYS A 72 -1.65 -18.79 -4.97
CA LYS A 72 -3.01 -19.04 -5.46
C LYS A 72 -4.05 -18.43 -4.53
N GLN A 73 -3.92 -18.65 -3.22
CA GLN A 73 -4.81 -18.06 -2.20
C GLN A 73 -4.82 -16.54 -2.27
N ALA A 74 -3.65 -15.90 -2.43
CA ALA A 74 -3.56 -14.46 -2.59
C ALA A 74 -4.31 -13.95 -3.83
N ARG A 75 -4.19 -14.65 -4.97
CA ARG A 75 -4.92 -14.33 -6.21
C ARG A 75 -6.42 -14.57 -6.08
N ASP A 76 -6.82 -15.63 -5.39
CA ASP A 76 -8.24 -15.95 -5.16
C ASP A 76 -8.91 -14.87 -4.29
N ILE A 77 -8.20 -14.35 -3.28
CA ILE A 77 -8.67 -13.20 -2.50
C ILE A 77 -8.86 -11.98 -3.40
N ILE A 78 -7.83 -11.59 -4.17
CA ILE A 78 -7.89 -10.40 -5.02
C ILE A 78 -9.04 -10.50 -6.03
N THR A 79 -9.20 -11.67 -6.66
CA THR A 79 -10.26 -11.89 -7.66
C THR A 79 -11.64 -11.96 -7.02
N THR A 80 -11.78 -12.54 -5.82
CA THR A 80 -13.08 -12.62 -5.13
C THR A 80 -13.52 -11.26 -4.61
N VAL A 81 -12.61 -10.52 -3.95
CA VAL A 81 -12.88 -9.18 -3.38
C VAL A 81 -13.11 -8.13 -4.49
N SER A 82 -12.49 -8.28 -5.67
CA SER A 82 -12.78 -7.39 -6.79
C SER A 82 -14.13 -7.68 -7.46
N LYS A 83 -14.59 -8.94 -7.44
CA LYS A 83 -15.88 -9.33 -8.02
C LYS A 83 -17.06 -9.15 -7.07
N HIS A 84 -16.84 -9.25 -5.76
CA HIS A 84 -17.88 -9.26 -4.75
C HIS A 84 -17.55 -8.27 -3.63
N HIS A 85 -18.60 -7.66 -3.06
CA HIS A 85 -18.47 -6.78 -1.89
C HIS A 85 -18.11 -7.58 -0.64
N PHE A 86 -16.81 -7.82 -0.43
CA PHE A 86 -16.31 -8.53 0.73
C PHE A 86 -16.21 -7.58 1.92
N MET A 87 -16.86 -7.91 3.03
CA MET A 87 -16.92 -7.08 4.23
C MET A 87 -16.25 -7.79 5.40
N ILE A 88 -15.49 -7.05 6.20
CA ILE A 88 -14.84 -7.55 7.40
C ILE A 88 -15.42 -6.79 8.60
N CYS A 89 -15.93 -7.54 9.59
CA CYS A 89 -16.73 -7.06 10.72
C CYS A 89 -18.19 -6.68 10.36
N GLY A 90 -18.96 -6.26 11.37
CA GLY A 90 -20.42 -6.03 11.25
C GLY A 90 -20.85 -4.69 10.64
N MET A 91 -19.93 -3.75 10.37
CA MET A 91 -20.28 -2.54 9.62
C MET A 91 -20.17 -2.81 8.12
N PRO A 92 -21.15 -2.41 7.28
CA PRO A 92 -21.20 -2.76 5.86
C PRO A 92 -20.22 -1.92 5.03
N ARG A 93 -18.92 -2.12 5.28
CA ARG A 93 -17.83 -1.43 4.60
C ARG A 93 -17.06 -2.43 3.73
N PRO A 94 -17.26 -2.41 2.40
CA PRO A 94 -16.55 -3.31 1.51
C PRO A 94 -15.05 -2.97 1.50
N ILE A 95 -14.24 -4.01 1.63
CA ILE A 95 -12.78 -3.89 1.53
C ILE A 95 -12.34 -3.96 0.07
N ILE A 96 -11.17 -3.42 -0.23
CA ILE A 96 -10.54 -3.56 -1.54
C ILE A 96 -9.23 -4.33 -1.37
N ALA A 97 -8.97 -5.28 -2.26
CA ALA A 97 -7.76 -6.10 -2.23
C ALA A 97 -6.90 -5.83 -3.47
N HIS A 98 -5.60 -5.65 -3.26
CA HIS A 98 -4.61 -5.43 -4.30
C HIS A 98 -3.37 -6.32 -4.09
N ALA A 99 -2.65 -6.64 -5.17
CA ALA A 99 -1.35 -7.30 -5.05
C ALA A 99 -0.35 -6.36 -4.36
N ALA A 100 0.41 -6.89 -3.39
CA ALA A 100 1.41 -6.09 -2.69
C ALA A 100 2.56 -5.69 -3.64
N LYS A 101 3.12 -4.50 -3.41
CA LYS A 101 4.29 -4.00 -4.13
C LYS A 101 5.51 -4.01 -3.21
N ILE A 102 6.69 -4.17 -3.80
CA ILE A 102 7.98 -4.21 -3.08
C ILE A 102 8.15 -2.98 -2.17
N GLY A 103 7.79 -1.79 -2.65
CA GLY A 103 7.92 -0.54 -1.89
C GLY A 103 6.95 -0.37 -0.72
N MET A 104 6.07 -1.35 -0.46
CA MET A 104 5.15 -1.31 0.68
C MET A 104 5.74 -1.95 1.95
N PHE A 105 6.91 -2.60 1.84
CA PHE A 105 7.56 -3.28 2.95
C PHE A 105 8.79 -2.51 3.39
N GLU A 106 8.94 -2.33 4.71
CA GLU A 106 10.14 -1.74 5.31
C GLU A 106 11.34 -2.70 5.22
N ASP A 107 11.08 -4.02 5.26
CA ASP A 107 12.11 -5.06 5.26
C ASP A 107 12.68 -5.34 3.86
N CYS A 108 12.39 -4.47 2.88
CA CYS A 108 12.86 -4.64 1.51
C CYS A 108 14.39 -4.63 1.49
N PRO A 109 15.05 -5.70 1.00
CA PRO A 109 16.49 -5.70 0.83
C PRO A 109 16.90 -4.55 -0.11
N LYS A 110 18.01 -3.89 0.20
CA LYS A 110 18.52 -2.77 -0.61
C LYS A 110 18.73 -3.27 -2.04
N ILE A 111 17.94 -2.77 -2.96
CA ILE A 111 18.16 -2.99 -4.39
C ILE A 111 19.45 -2.23 -4.72
N PRO A 112 20.46 -2.85 -5.36
CA PRO A 112 21.67 -2.18 -5.81
C PRO A 112 21.33 -1.26 -6.99
N ARG A 113 20.62 -0.17 -6.71
CA ARG A 113 20.35 0.90 -7.65
C ARG A 113 21.26 2.06 -7.24
N GLN A 114 21.94 2.67 -8.21
CA GLN A 114 22.63 3.93 -7.98
C GLN A 114 21.63 4.91 -7.37
N ALA A 115 21.97 5.45 -6.20
CA ALA A 115 21.14 6.45 -5.56
C ALA A 115 20.93 7.59 -6.56
N PRO A 116 19.69 8.06 -6.79
CA PRO A 116 19.50 9.21 -7.64
C PRO A 116 20.32 10.37 -7.04
N LEU A 117 21.17 10.99 -7.87
CA LEU A 117 21.88 12.21 -7.52
C LEU A 117 20.83 13.30 -7.30
N CYS A 118 20.52 13.57 -6.04
CA CYS A 118 19.64 14.67 -5.65
C CYS A 118 20.47 15.96 -5.58
N HIS A 119 20.15 16.93 -6.42
CA HIS A 119 20.72 18.27 -6.33
C HIS A 119 19.60 19.31 -6.32
N TRP A 120 19.82 20.42 -5.61
CA TRP A 120 18.94 21.57 -5.70
C TRP A 120 19.12 22.27 -7.04
N VAL A 121 18.02 22.68 -7.66
CA VAL A 121 18.06 23.38 -8.95
C VAL A 121 18.14 24.89 -8.68
N GLU A 122 19.31 25.47 -8.95
CA GLU A 122 19.54 26.91 -8.83
C GLU A 122 18.85 27.71 -9.94
N ARG A 123 18.67 29.02 -9.73
CA ARG A 123 17.95 29.88 -10.69
C ARG A 123 18.62 29.96 -12.06
N GLY A 124 19.95 29.84 -12.11
CA GLY A 124 20.73 29.84 -13.35
C GLY A 124 20.75 28.50 -14.09
N HIS A 125 20.24 27.43 -13.48
CA HIS A 125 20.26 26.10 -14.09
C HIS A 125 19.30 26.02 -15.29
N PRO A 126 19.67 25.37 -16.41
CA PRO A 126 18.82 25.30 -17.61
C PRO A 126 17.44 24.70 -17.32
N ASP A 127 17.36 23.75 -16.39
CA ASP A 127 16.10 23.11 -16.00
C ASP A 127 15.31 23.85 -14.91
N PHE A 128 15.75 25.02 -14.43
CA PHE A 128 15.06 25.77 -13.37
C PHE A 128 13.60 26.09 -13.74
N LYS A 129 13.35 26.48 -15.00
CA LYS A 129 11.99 26.75 -15.49
C LYS A 129 11.11 25.49 -15.44
N LYS A 130 11.66 24.33 -15.78
CA LYS A 130 10.94 23.04 -15.73
C LYS A 130 10.64 22.66 -14.29
N ALA A 131 11.62 22.76 -13.40
CA ALA A 131 11.45 22.49 -11.97
C ALA A 131 10.39 23.40 -11.33
N ARG A 132 10.38 24.69 -11.68
CA ARG A 132 9.36 25.64 -11.23
C ARG A 132 7.96 25.27 -11.73
N LYS A 133 7.82 24.85 -12.99
CA LYS A 133 6.54 24.40 -13.56
C LYS A 133 6.03 23.15 -12.83
N LEU A 134 6.89 22.17 -12.58
CA LEU A 134 6.56 20.98 -11.79
C LEU A 134 6.12 21.34 -10.36
N LYS A 135 6.85 22.23 -9.69
CA LYS A 135 6.48 22.71 -8.34
C LYS A 135 5.09 23.35 -8.31
N LEU A 136 4.76 24.16 -9.32
CA LEU A 136 3.44 24.77 -9.42
C LEU A 136 2.36 23.70 -9.65
N LEU A 137 2.61 22.78 -10.58
CA LEU A 137 1.69 21.68 -10.88
C LEU A 137 1.39 20.82 -9.64
N THR A 138 2.40 20.45 -8.86
CA THR A 138 2.22 19.68 -7.62
C THR A 138 1.38 20.44 -6.58
N LYS A 139 1.52 21.77 -6.52
CA LYS A 139 0.66 22.59 -5.63
C LYS A 139 -0.79 22.59 -6.10
N THR A 140 -1.01 22.71 -7.42
CA THR A 140 -2.35 22.65 -8.01
C THR A 140 -3.01 21.31 -7.71
N HIS A 141 -2.35 20.19 -8.04
CA HIS A 141 -2.88 18.85 -7.74
C HIS A 141 -3.19 18.68 -6.25
N ARG A 142 -2.31 19.16 -5.35
CA ARG A 142 -2.58 19.10 -3.91
C ARG A 142 -3.83 19.89 -3.50
N ALA A 143 -4.08 21.04 -4.12
CA ALA A 143 -5.26 21.85 -3.85
C ALA A 143 -6.53 21.17 -4.37
N GLU A 144 -6.46 20.58 -5.57
CA GLU A 144 -7.54 19.80 -6.19
C GLU A 144 -7.88 18.56 -5.34
N ASP A 145 -6.88 17.79 -4.92
CA ASP A 145 -7.06 16.63 -4.03
C ASP A 145 -7.71 17.03 -2.70
N ALA A 146 -7.24 18.13 -2.09
CA ALA A 146 -7.81 18.64 -0.84
C ALA A 146 -9.27 19.09 -1.00
N PHE A 147 -9.60 19.68 -2.14
CA PHE A 147 -10.96 20.07 -2.49
C PHE A 147 -11.88 18.84 -2.62
N LEU A 148 -11.46 17.83 -3.39
CA LEU A 148 -12.21 16.58 -3.58
C LEU A 148 -12.42 15.82 -2.27
N LEU A 149 -11.39 15.76 -1.42
CA LEU A 149 -11.51 15.16 -0.09
C LEU A 149 -12.55 15.90 0.75
N LYS A 150 -12.55 17.24 0.73
CA LYS A 150 -13.54 18.03 1.47
C LYS A 150 -14.97 17.73 1.01
N GLU A 151 -15.23 17.68 -0.29
CA GLU A 151 -16.56 17.36 -0.83
C GLU A 151 -17.00 15.94 -0.48
N THR A 152 -16.12 14.95 -0.66
CA THR A 152 -16.44 13.54 -0.35
C THR A 152 -16.77 13.33 1.13
N PHE A 153 -16.06 13.99 2.06
CA PHE A 153 -16.41 13.96 3.49
C PHE A 153 -17.69 14.74 3.83
N PHE A 154 -18.03 15.79 3.08
CA PHE A 154 -19.22 16.59 3.31
C PHE A 154 -20.50 15.86 2.89
N HIS A 155 -20.45 15.08 1.81
CA HIS A 155 -21.57 14.25 1.34
C HIS A 155 -21.77 12.93 2.13
N LEU A 156 -20.84 12.58 3.03
CA LEU A 156 -20.89 11.39 3.89
C LEU A 156 -21.33 11.68 5.34
N LYS A 157 -21.85 12.89 5.60
CA LYS A 157 -22.48 13.28 6.87
C LYS A 157 -24.00 13.34 6.70
#